data_AF-A0A1M5SX77-F1
#
_entry.id   AF-A0A1M5SX77-F1
#
_cell.length_a   1.000
_cell.length_b   1.000
_cell.length_c   1.000
_cell.angle_alpha   90.00
_cell.angle_beta   90.00
_cell.angle_gamma   90.00
#
_symmetry.space_group_name_H-M   'P 1'
#
loop_
_entity.id
_entity.type
_entity.pdbx_description
1 polymer ?
#
loop_
_entity_poly.entity_id
_entity_poly.type
_entity_poly.pdbx_seq_one_letter_code
_entity_poly.pdbx_strand_id
1 'polypeptide(L)'
;MDKQYLYDAPWGLLLRAMTLLSICLLGGMVAIGLGNRPSGAFGWDLVMIVLPLAMLVVAVFFTIRGYLLFPDVLFVQRLGWYSKIPLDGLLAASFDPEATKRMIRRFGNGGMFCFAGSFKSKKIGPFRAFATDLRRAVVLQFADRTIVVTPGDPIDFVEKITAIRGLARTGAGGDGGSPDKS
;
A
#
# COMPACT_ATOMS: atom_id res chain seq x y z
N MET A 1 11.60 -27.30 2.65
CA MET A 1 10.90 -26.36 1.75
C MET A 1 10.15 -25.40 2.63
N ASP A 2 10.65 -24.17 2.77
CA ASP A 2 10.01 -23.19 3.64
C ASP A 2 8.63 -22.85 3.10
N LYS A 3 7.62 -22.92 3.96
CA LYS A 3 6.23 -22.69 3.58
C LYS A 3 6.05 -21.21 3.26
N GLN A 4 5.77 -20.91 2.00
CA GLN A 4 5.46 -19.56 1.53
C GLN A 4 3.95 -19.40 1.30
N TYR A 5 3.42 -18.22 1.61
CA TYR A 5 2.03 -17.86 1.32
C TYR A 5 2.00 -16.68 0.35
N LEU A 6 1.20 -16.81 -0.71
CA LEU A 6 1.02 -15.77 -1.73
C LEU A 6 -0.33 -15.09 -1.52
N TYR A 7 -0.31 -13.76 -1.49
CA TYR A 7 -1.50 -12.93 -1.47
C TYR A 7 -1.45 -11.96 -2.65
N ASP A 8 -2.57 -11.78 -3.32
CA ASP A 8 -2.73 -10.73 -4.33
C ASP A 8 -2.85 -9.35 -3.65
N ALA A 9 -2.78 -8.31 -4.47
CA ALA A 9 -2.96 -6.92 -4.05
C ALA A 9 -4.15 -6.30 -4.80
N PRO A 10 -5.40 -6.58 -4.37
CA PRO A 10 -6.57 -6.06 -5.07
C PRO A 10 -6.58 -4.53 -5.02
N TRP A 11 -7.04 -3.92 -6.10
CA TRP A 11 -7.14 -2.46 -6.18
C TRP A 11 -8.48 -1.99 -5.61
N GLY A 12 -8.41 -1.16 -4.58
CA GLY A 12 -9.57 -0.51 -3.99
C GLY A 12 -10.15 0.59 -4.89
N LEU A 13 -11.40 0.98 -4.63
CA LEU A 13 -12.11 1.99 -5.42
C LEU A 13 -11.35 3.33 -5.48
N LEU A 14 -10.84 3.80 -4.35
CA LEU A 14 -10.09 5.06 -4.30
C LEU A 14 -8.84 5.01 -5.19
N LEU A 15 -8.10 3.90 -5.17
CA LEU A 15 -6.90 3.77 -6.01
C LEU A 15 -7.26 3.79 -7.50
N ARG A 16 -8.31 3.05 -7.89
CA ARG A 16 -8.80 3.04 -9.27
C ARG A 16 -9.19 4.45 -9.71
N ALA A 17 -9.96 5.17 -8.88
CA ALA A 17 -10.38 6.53 -9.17
C ALA A 17 -9.18 7.49 -9.32
N MET A 18 -8.21 7.45 -8.40
CA MET A 18 -7.01 8.31 -8.46
C MET A 18 -6.10 7.97 -9.65
N THR A 19 -5.98 6.67 -9.98
CA THR A 19 -5.19 6.22 -11.14
C THR A 19 -5.86 6.65 -12.44
N LEU A 20 -7.17 6.45 -12.57
CA LEU A 20 -7.94 6.90 -13.74
C LEU A 20 -7.85 8.41 -13.91
N LEU A 21 -8.04 9.18 -12.83
CA LEU A 21 -7.88 10.64 -12.86
C LEU A 21 -6.48 11.04 -13.33
N SER A 22 -5.44 10.39 -12.80
CA SER A 22 -4.04 10.67 -13.19
C SER A 22 -3.79 10.37 -14.66
N ILE A 23 -4.30 9.24 -15.17
CA ILE A 23 -4.20 8.87 -16.59
C ILE A 23 -4.96 9.89 -17.45
N CYS A 24 -6.17 10.29 -17.06
CA CYS A 24 -6.95 11.28 -17.80
C CYS A 24 -6.26 12.65 -17.84
N LEU A 25 -5.69 13.11 -16.72
CA LEU A 25 -4.99 14.39 -16.67
C LEU A 25 -3.71 14.38 -17.53
N LEU A 26 -2.88 13.35 -17.39
CA LEU A 26 -1.64 13.24 -18.17
C LEU A 26 -1.92 12.95 -19.65
N GLY A 27 -2.90 12.10 -19.96
CA GLY A 27 -3.34 11.84 -21.33
C GLY A 27 -3.99 13.06 -21.98
N GLY A 28 -4.76 13.84 -21.22
CA GLY A 28 -5.31 15.12 -21.67
C GLY A 28 -4.23 16.14 -21.98
N MET A 29 -3.18 16.22 -21.16
CA MET A 29 -2.00 17.07 -21.43
C MET A 29 -1.32 16.68 -22.74
N VAL A 30 -1.13 15.37 -22.99
CA VAL A 30 -0.58 14.85 -24.25
C VAL A 30 -1.49 15.21 -25.44
N ALA A 31 -2.81 15.04 -25.31
CA ALA A 31 -3.76 15.35 -26.37
C ALA A 31 -3.77 16.85 -26.72
N ILE A 32 -3.77 17.73 -25.71
CA ILE A 32 -3.66 19.18 -25.90
C ILE A 32 -2.33 19.53 -26.56
N GLY A 33 -1.24 18.91 -26.11
CA GLY A 33 0.10 19.10 -26.65
C GLY A 33 0.21 18.78 -28.14
N LEU A 34 -0.44 17.69 -28.57
CA LEU A 34 -0.50 17.29 -29.98
C LEU A 34 -1.38 18.20 -30.83
N GLY A 35 -2.52 18.65 -30.29
CA GLY A 35 -3.49 19.47 -31.03
C GLY A 35 -3.14 20.96 -31.17
N ASN A 36 -2.34 21.51 -30.25
CA ASN A 36 -2.08 22.95 -30.17
C ASN A 36 -0.58 23.28 -30.29
N ARG A 37 0.18 22.49 -31.04
CA ARG A 37 1.63 22.66 -31.17
C ARG A 37 1.98 24.06 -31.72
N PRO A 38 2.64 24.93 -30.94
CA PRO A 38 3.04 26.24 -31.44
C PRO A 38 4.25 26.11 -32.37
N SER A 39 4.21 26.82 -33.49
CA SER A 39 5.35 26.93 -34.41
C SER A 39 6.52 27.62 -33.70
N GLY A 40 7.68 26.95 -33.62
CA GLY A 40 8.92 27.52 -33.05
C GLY A 40 9.07 27.39 -31.53
N ALA A 41 8.15 26.75 -30.81
CA ALA A 41 8.29 26.51 -29.37
C ALA A 41 9.30 25.38 -29.09
N PHE A 42 10.52 25.74 -28.71
CA PHE A 42 11.54 24.79 -28.28
C PHE A 42 11.13 24.10 -26.97
N GLY A 43 11.15 22.76 -26.94
CA GLY A 43 10.83 21.96 -25.75
C GLY A 43 9.35 21.66 -25.49
N TRP A 44 8.43 22.13 -26.35
CA TRP A 44 6.99 21.86 -26.20
C TRP A 44 6.66 20.37 -26.11
N ASP A 45 7.18 19.56 -27.04
CA ASP A 45 6.95 18.11 -27.06
C ASP A 45 7.53 17.42 -25.82
N LEU A 46 8.69 17.89 -25.36
CA LEU A 46 9.32 17.34 -24.17
C LEU A 46 8.39 17.51 -22.96
N VAL A 47 7.83 18.71 -22.78
CA VAL A 47 6.98 19.03 -21.62
C VAL A 47 5.58 18.46 -21.74
N MET A 48 4.96 18.57 -22.92
CA MET A 48 3.55 18.21 -23.11
C MET A 48 3.33 16.73 -23.46
N ILE A 49 4.35 16.06 -24.00
CA ILE A 49 4.22 14.68 -24.49
C ILE A 49 5.17 13.76 -23.74
N VAL A 50 6.47 14.00 -23.84
CA VAL A 50 7.49 13.06 -23.35
C VAL A 50 7.45 12.95 -21.83
N LEU A 51 7.44 14.07 -21.10
CA LEU A 51 7.43 14.06 -19.63
C LEU A 51 6.17 13.38 -19.06
N PRO A 52 4.92 13.71 -19.48
CA PRO A 52 3.72 13.02 -18.99
C PRO A 52 3.72 11.52 -19.26
N LEU A 53 4.13 11.11 -20.46
CA LEU A 53 4.22 9.70 -20.82
C LEU A 53 5.31 8.98 -20.02
N ALA A 54 6.49 9.59 -19.88
CA ALA A 54 7.56 9.05 -19.06
C ALA A 54 7.14 8.90 -17.59
N MET A 55 6.42 9.88 -17.03
CA MET A 55 5.86 9.80 -15.68
C MET A 55 4.89 8.63 -15.52
N LEU A 56 3.99 8.40 -16.49
CA LEU A 56 3.09 7.25 -16.48
C LEU A 56 3.87 5.92 -16.52
N VAL A 57 4.83 5.80 -17.44
CA VAL A 57 5.67 4.60 -17.59
C VAL A 57 6.42 4.31 -16.30
N VAL A 58 7.08 5.31 -15.71
CA VAL A 58 7.80 5.16 -14.44
C VAL A 58 6.84 4.77 -13.32
N ALA A 59 5.68 5.39 -13.21
CA ALA A 59 4.70 5.09 -12.16
C ALA A 59 4.16 3.66 -12.24
N VAL A 60 3.97 3.11 -13.45
CA VAL A 60 3.54 1.73 -13.66
C VAL A 60 4.50 0.73 -13.00
N PHE A 61 5.81 0.99 -13.03
CA PHE A 61 6.79 0.10 -12.37
C PHE A 61 6.62 0.01 -10.85
N PHE A 62 6.06 1.04 -10.21
CA PHE A 62 5.79 1.05 -8.77
C PHE A 62 4.53 0.29 -8.37
N THR A 63 3.69 -0.15 -9.32
CA THR A 63 2.47 -0.92 -9.06
C THR A 63 2.77 -2.11 -8.15
N ILE A 64 2.03 -2.23 -7.05
CA ILE A 64 2.11 -3.39 -6.16
C ILE A 64 1.16 -4.46 -6.71
N ARG A 65 1.68 -5.67 -6.92
CA ARG A 65 0.95 -6.79 -7.53
C ARG A 65 0.53 -7.86 -6.52
N GLY A 66 1.26 -7.97 -5.41
CA GLY A 66 1.00 -8.97 -4.40
C GLY A 66 2.04 -8.97 -3.30
N TYR A 67 1.91 -9.93 -2.40
CA TYR A 67 2.73 -10.11 -1.22
C TYR A 67 3.12 -11.58 -1.10
N LEU A 68 4.40 -11.85 -0.85
CA LEU A 68 4.89 -13.18 -0.50
C LEU A 68 5.33 -13.18 0.95
N LEU A 69 4.69 -14.01 1.76
CA LEU A 69 5.00 -14.18 3.16
C LEU A 69 5.88 -15.41 3.35
N PHE A 70 7.12 -15.18 3.79
CA PHE A 70 8.07 -16.19 4.25
C PHE A 70 8.21 -16.13 5.78
N PRO A 71 8.87 -17.12 6.42
CA PRO A 71 9.03 -17.14 7.88
C PRO A 71 9.71 -15.90 8.50
N ASP A 72 10.70 -15.36 7.79
CA ASP A 72 11.60 -14.29 8.24
C ASP A 72 11.35 -12.96 7.50
N VAL A 73 10.77 -13.00 6.31
CA VAL A 73 10.62 -11.83 5.45
C VAL A 73 9.27 -11.78 4.74
N LEU A 74 8.72 -10.57 4.62
CA LEU A 74 7.60 -10.25 3.75
C LEU A 74 8.12 -9.53 2.50
N PHE A 75 7.89 -10.10 1.32
CA PHE A 75 8.17 -9.42 0.06
C PHE A 75 6.92 -8.75 -0.48
N VAL A 76 7.04 -7.46 -0.76
CA VAL A 76 6.06 -6.72 -1.56
C VAL A 76 6.47 -6.82 -3.01
N GLN A 77 5.66 -7.49 -3.82
CA GLN A 77 5.92 -7.63 -5.25
C GLN A 77 5.49 -6.36 -5.99
N ARG A 78 6.41 -5.78 -6.75
CA ARG A 78 6.10 -4.73 -7.73
C ARG A 78 6.27 -5.25 -9.15
N LEU A 79 6.05 -4.41 -10.15
CA LEU A 79 6.24 -4.81 -11.54
C LEU A 79 7.72 -5.03 -11.87
N GLY A 80 8.60 -4.11 -11.45
CA GLY A 80 10.04 -4.17 -11.78
C GLY A 80 10.93 -4.81 -10.71
N TRP A 81 10.49 -4.89 -9.45
CA TRP A 81 11.32 -5.39 -8.34
C TRP A 81 10.49 -5.88 -7.15
N TYR A 82 11.17 -6.38 -6.12
CA TYR A 82 10.58 -6.75 -4.83
C TYR A 82 11.09 -5.83 -3.73
N SER A 83 10.21 -5.37 -2.84
CA SER A 83 10.60 -4.67 -1.62
C SER A 83 10.59 -5.65 -0.45
N LYS A 84 11.72 -5.82 0.24
CA LYS A 84 11.84 -6.71 1.40
C LYS A 84 11.44 -5.99 2.68
N ILE A 85 10.64 -6.65 3.52
CA ILE A 85 10.28 -6.23 4.87
C ILE A 85 10.71 -7.36 5.82
N PRO A 86 11.86 -7.25 6.49
CA PRO A 86 12.24 -8.18 7.54
C PRO A 86 11.17 -8.22 8.63
N LEU A 87 10.80 -9.42 9.07
CA LEU A 87 9.82 -9.64 10.14
C LEU A 87 10.46 -9.70 11.53
N ASP A 88 11.77 -9.58 11.61
CA ASP A 88 12.48 -9.45 12.88
C ASP A 88 12.01 -8.21 13.65
N GLY A 89 11.72 -8.42 14.93
CA GLY A 89 11.14 -7.39 15.79
C GLY A 89 9.68 -7.05 15.48
N LEU A 90 8.95 -7.85 14.68
CA LEU A 90 7.50 -7.72 14.57
C LEU A 90 6.87 -8.01 15.93
N LEU A 91 6.15 -7.02 16.48
CA LEU A 91 5.50 -7.10 17.79
C LEU A 91 4.02 -7.48 17.68
N ALA A 92 3.35 -6.99 16.64
CA ALA A 92 1.94 -7.27 16.41
C ALA A 92 1.58 -7.16 14.93
N ALA A 93 0.60 -7.94 14.51
CA ALA A 93 -0.06 -7.81 13.22
C ALA A 93 -1.57 -7.78 13.43
N SER A 94 -2.26 -6.80 12.87
CA SER A 94 -3.71 -6.69 13.01
C SER A 94 -4.37 -6.18 11.74
N PHE A 95 -5.56 -6.71 11.44
CA PHE A 95 -6.41 -6.20 10.39
C PHE A 95 -7.21 -5.01 10.95
N ASP A 96 -7.04 -3.84 10.36
CA ASP A 96 -7.69 -2.59 10.78
C ASP A 96 -8.00 -1.70 9.57
N PRO A 97 -9.19 -1.83 8.96
CA PRO A 97 -9.65 -0.99 7.85
C PRO A 97 -9.63 0.53 8.13
N GLU A 98 -9.61 0.89 9.41
CA GLU A 98 -9.71 2.28 9.87
C GLU A 98 -8.33 2.89 10.11
N ALA A 99 -7.26 2.09 10.10
CA ALA A 99 -5.89 2.52 10.39
C ALA A 99 -5.42 3.66 9.48
N THR A 100 -5.83 3.64 8.21
CA THR A 100 -5.43 4.60 7.19
C THR A 100 -6.43 5.74 6.99
N LYS A 101 -7.51 5.82 7.78
CA LYS A 101 -8.46 6.93 7.67
C LYS A 101 -7.80 8.25 8.03
N ARG A 102 -8.14 9.29 7.25
CA ARG A 102 -7.58 10.65 7.36
C ARG A 102 -6.04 10.63 7.36
N MET A 103 -5.45 9.73 6.58
CA MET A 103 -4.00 9.72 6.40
C MET A 103 -3.55 10.89 5.53
N ILE A 104 -2.39 11.44 5.85
CA ILE A 104 -1.69 12.43 5.03
C ILE A 104 -0.40 11.81 4.49
N ARG A 105 -0.11 12.08 3.21
CA ARG A 105 1.13 11.66 2.57
C ARG A 105 2.25 12.62 2.96
N ARG A 106 3.34 12.10 3.50
CA ARG A 106 4.58 12.89 3.71
C ARG A 106 5.52 12.75 2.53
N PHE A 107 5.66 11.54 2.00
CA PHE A 107 6.55 11.25 0.89
C PHE A 107 6.12 9.97 0.15
N GLY A 108 6.45 9.87 -1.14
CA GLY A 108 6.19 8.68 -1.97
C GLY A 108 4.97 8.79 -2.89
N ASN A 109 4.44 7.66 -3.35
CA ASN A 109 3.31 7.57 -4.26
C ASN A 109 1.97 7.53 -3.50
N GLY A 110 1.07 8.44 -3.86
CA GLY A 110 -0.18 8.69 -3.15
C GLY A 110 -1.45 8.25 -3.86
N GLY A 111 -1.39 7.40 -4.89
CA GLY A 111 -2.59 6.91 -5.56
C GLY A 111 -2.51 6.70 -7.07
N MET A 112 -1.33 6.83 -7.68
CA MET A 112 -1.13 6.43 -9.08
C MET A 112 -0.57 4.99 -9.07
N PHE A 113 -1.42 4.00 -9.36
CA PHE A 113 -1.12 2.55 -9.31
C PHE A 113 -0.83 1.94 -7.92
N CYS A 114 -0.48 2.73 -6.89
CA CYS A 114 -0.38 2.28 -5.51
C CYS A 114 -0.41 3.43 -4.49
N PHE A 115 -0.58 3.08 -3.21
CA PHE A 115 -0.22 3.92 -2.06
C PHE A 115 1.08 3.37 -1.45
N ALA A 116 2.21 3.97 -1.80
CA ALA A 116 3.53 3.48 -1.40
C ALA A 116 4.43 4.62 -0.94
N GLY A 117 4.82 4.65 0.33
CA GLY A 117 5.57 5.78 0.87
C GLY A 117 5.44 5.97 2.37
N SER A 118 5.78 7.17 2.84
CA SER A 118 5.63 7.58 4.23
C SER A 118 4.34 8.37 4.42
N PHE A 119 3.54 7.94 5.38
CA PHE A 119 2.24 8.50 5.70
C PHE A 119 2.12 8.77 7.19
N LYS A 120 1.08 9.52 7.58
CA LYS A 120 0.66 9.68 8.96
C LYS A 120 -0.85 9.58 9.02
N SER A 121 -1.41 8.82 9.94
CA SER A 121 -2.83 8.91 10.27
C SER A 121 -3.00 9.31 11.73
N LYS A 122 -4.21 9.75 12.09
CA LYS A 122 -4.53 10.08 13.48
C LYS A 122 -4.51 8.84 14.38
N LYS A 123 -4.90 7.67 13.85
CA LYS A 123 -5.09 6.43 14.62
C LYS A 123 -3.77 5.73 14.96
N ILE A 124 -2.89 5.56 13.98
CA ILE A 124 -1.65 4.76 14.13
C ILE A 124 -0.36 5.60 14.02
N GLY A 125 -0.48 6.93 13.94
CA GLY A 125 0.68 7.81 13.87
C GLY A 125 1.44 7.71 12.53
N PRO A 126 2.77 7.91 12.53
CA PRO A 126 3.63 7.70 11.36
C PRO A 126 3.66 6.24 10.93
N PHE A 127 3.56 5.96 9.63
CA PHE A 127 3.74 4.61 9.09
C PHE A 127 4.26 4.64 7.66
N ARG A 128 4.81 3.51 7.20
CA ARG A 128 5.10 3.26 5.79
C ARG A 128 3.99 2.42 5.18
N ALA A 129 3.47 2.82 4.04
CA ALA A 129 2.46 2.05 3.32
C ALA A 129 3.08 1.32 2.13
N PHE A 130 2.57 0.13 1.88
CA PHE A 130 2.70 -0.65 0.66
C PHE A 130 1.32 -1.22 0.36
N ALA A 131 0.43 -0.39 -0.21
CA ALA A 131 -1.00 -0.65 -0.24
C ALA A 131 -1.63 -0.39 -1.61
N THR A 132 -2.73 -1.09 -1.89
CA THR A 132 -3.57 -0.97 -3.10
C THR A 132 -5.05 -0.85 -2.79
N ASP A 133 -5.49 -1.31 -1.62
CA ASP A 133 -6.85 -1.14 -1.11
C ASP A 133 -6.83 -0.80 0.38
N LEU A 134 -7.00 0.47 0.72
CA LEU A 134 -6.92 0.98 2.10
C LEU A 134 -7.95 0.33 3.04
N ARG A 135 -9.04 -0.26 2.52
CA ARG A 135 -10.03 -0.97 3.34
C ARG A 135 -9.53 -2.34 3.82
N ARG A 136 -8.46 -2.85 3.23
CA ARG A 136 -7.82 -4.14 3.56
C ARG A 136 -6.55 -3.95 4.39
N ALA A 137 -6.43 -2.81 5.08
CA ALA A 137 -5.23 -2.46 5.82
C ALA A 137 -4.91 -3.47 6.92
N VAL A 138 -3.76 -4.11 6.78
CA VAL A 138 -3.10 -4.89 7.83
C VAL A 138 -1.94 -4.05 8.36
N VAL A 139 -1.98 -3.76 9.66
CA VAL A 139 -0.99 -2.99 10.38
C VAL A 139 0.03 -3.95 10.99
N LEU A 140 1.29 -3.78 10.60
CA LEU A 140 2.44 -4.48 11.14
C LEU A 140 3.18 -3.51 12.06
N GLN A 141 3.18 -3.81 13.35
CA GLN A 141 3.82 -2.99 14.38
C GLN A 141 5.19 -3.59 14.74
N PHE A 142 6.22 -2.77 14.62
CA PHE A 142 7.57 -3.06 15.08
C PHE A 142 7.94 -2.08 16.18
N ALA A 143 9.04 -2.33 16.89
CA ALA A 143 9.49 -1.46 17.97
C ALA A 143 9.79 -0.01 17.51
N ASP A 144 10.32 0.17 16.30
CA ASP A 144 10.80 1.44 15.77
C ASP A 144 9.92 2.01 14.63
N ARG A 145 9.00 1.21 14.08
CA ARG A 145 8.25 1.57 12.88
C ARG A 145 6.91 0.85 12.76
N THR A 146 6.00 1.48 12.04
CA THR A 146 4.72 0.87 11.63
C THR A 146 4.70 0.72 10.12
N ILE A 147 4.28 -0.45 9.65
CA ILE A 147 4.10 -0.74 8.23
C ILE A 147 2.65 -1.13 7.97
N VAL A 148 2.08 -0.65 6.88
CA VAL A 148 0.74 -1.03 6.42
C VAL A 148 0.85 -1.72 5.08
N VAL A 149 0.27 -2.92 5.00
CA VAL A 149 0.09 -3.69 3.75
C VAL A 149 -1.39 -3.97 3.52
N THR A 150 -1.79 -4.30 2.30
CA THR A 150 -3.20 -4.58 1.96
C THR A 150 -3.33 -5.86 1.14
N PRO A 151 -3.04 -7.03 1.73
CA PRO A 151 -3.19 -8.33 1.06
C PRO A 151 -4.66 -8.59 0.69
N GLY A 152 -4.90 -9.43 -0.32
CA GLY A 152 -6.25 -9.76 -0.75
C GLY A 152 -7.05 -10.56 0.28
N ASP A 153 -6.39 -11.32 1.16
CA ASP A 153 -7.03 -11.90 2.35
C ASP A 153 -6.35 -11.38 3.63
N PRO A 154 -6.84 -10.26 4.22
CA PRO A 154 -6.19 -9.67 5.38
C PRO A 154 -6.36 -10.49 6.66
N ILE A 155 -7.43 -11.30 6.77
CA ILE A 155 -7.67 -12.13 7.96
C ILE A 155 -6.71 -13.31 7.93
N ASP A 156 -6.69 -14.08 6.82
CA ASP A 156 -5.75 -15.21 6.67
C ASP A 156 -4.29 -14.74 6.78
N PHE A 157 -3.95 -13.59 6.18
CA PHE A 157 -2.60 -13.02 6.29
C PHE A 157 -2.19 -12.79 7.75
N VAL A 158 -3.06 -12.16 8.56
CA VAL A 158 -2.79 -11.89 9.98
C VAL A 158 -2.65 -13.20 10.76
N GLU A 159 -3.50 -14.19 10.49
CA GLU A 159 -3.39 -15.50 11.13
C GLU A 159 -2.06 -16.19 10.81
N LYS A 160 -1.66 -16.20 9.53
CA LYS A 160 -0.41 -16.83 9.09
C LYS A 160 0.82 -16.13 9.67
N ILE A 161 0.89 -14.80 9.61
CA ILE A 161 2.06 -14.07 10.11
C ILE A 161 2.18 -14.17 11.63
N THR A 162 1.06 -14.18 12.35
CA THR A 162 1.02 -14.36 13.80
C THR A 162 1.51 -15.75 14.19
N ALA A 163 1.03 -16.80 13.49
CA ALA A 163 1.46 -18.18 13.73
C ALA A 163 2.96 -18.38 13.43
N ILE A 164 3.45 -17.81 12.32
CA ILE A 164 4.88 -17.86 11.94
C ILE A 164 5.77 -17.21 13.01
N ARG A 165 5.35 -16.06 13.55
CA ARG A 165 6.15 -15.29 14.50
C ARG A 165 5.92 -15.67 15.96
N GLY A 166 5.04 -16.65 16.23
CA GLY A 166 4.68 -17.04 17.60
C GLY A 166 4.05 -15.90 18.40
N LEU A 167 3.37 -14.96 17.73
CA LEU A 167 2.76 -13.81 18.38
C LEU A 167 1.45 -14.23 19.08
N ALA A 168 1.19 -13.69 20.26
CA ALA A 168 -0.07 -13.91 20.95
C ALA A 168 -1.21 -13.29 20.13
N ARG A 169 -2.30 -14.05 19.91
CA ARG A 169 -3.53 -13.51 19.30
C ARG A 169 -4.05 -12.40 20.21
N THR A 170 -3.96 -11.15 19.77
CA THR A 170 -4.58 -10.05 20.50
C THR A 170 -6.09 -10.11 20.24
N GLY A 171 -6.80 -10.83 21.11
CA GLY A 171 -8.25 -10.92 21.10
C GLY A 171 -8.86 -9.56 21.40
N ALA A 172 -9.86 -9.18 20.62
CA ALA A 172 -10.75 -8.07 20.94
C ALA A 172 -11.70 -8.49 22.07
N GLY A 173 -11.70 -7.74 23.17
CA GLY A 173 -12.89 -7.50 24.00
C GLY A 173 -13.25 -8.53 25.08
N GLY A 174 -12.68 -8.31 26.27
CA GLY A 174 -13.27 -8.46 27.61
C GLY A 174 -14.58 -9.24 27.79
N ASP A 175 -14.39 -10.49 28.19
CA ASP A 175 -15.19 -11.30 29.10
C ASP A 175 -15.39 -10.63 30.47
N GLY A 176 -16.46 -9.83 30.58
CA GLY A 176 -17.00 -9.36 31.86
C GLY A 176 -17.90 -10.41 32.52
N GLY A 177 -17.33 -11.48 33.05
CA GLY A 177 -18.03 -12.39 33.96
C GLY A 177 -18.34 -11.69 35.28
N SER A 178 -19.62 -11.44 35.56
CA SER A 178 -20.08 -11.04 36.90
C SER A 178 -20.22 -12.30 37.76
N PRO A 179 -19.57 -12.37 38.93
CA PRO A 179 -19.78 -13.47 39.86
C PRO A 179 -21.14 -13.33 40.55
N ASP A 180 -21.80 -14.48 40.60
CA ASP A 180 -22.85 -14.88 41.51
C ASP A 180 -22.63 -14.33 42.94
N LYS A 181 -23.67 -13.70 43.49
CA LYS A 181 -23.82 -13.50 44.93
C LYS A 181 -25.23 -13.89 45.35
N SER A 182 -25.20 -14.93 46.18
CA SER A 182 -26.20 -15.51 47.07
C SER A 182 -27.05 -14.51 47.82
#